data_AF-A0A7W0UFA7-F1
#
_entry.id   AF-A0A7W0UFA7-F1
#
_cell.length_a   1.000
_cell.length_b   1.000
_cell.length_c   1.000
_cell.angle_alpha   90.00
_cell.angle_beta   90.00
_cell.angle_gamma   90.00
#
_symmetry.space_group_name_H-M   'P 1'
#
loop_
_entity.id
_entity.type
_entity.pdbx_description
1 polymer ?
#
loop_
_entity_poly.entity_id
_entity_poly.type
_entity_poly.pdbx_seq_one_letter_code
_entity_poly.pdbx_strand_id
1 'polypeptide(L)' 'MLLQDGRREARRGPAGELVLLDDQDRARWNQARIAEGTRVLERALSRRAAGPYQLQA' A
#
# COMPACT_ATOMS: atom_id res chain seq x y z
N MET A 1 7.79 2.69 -0.33
CA MET A 1 7.04 1.81 -1.26
C MET A 1 5.62 2.37 -1.40
N LEU A 2 5.12 2.64 -2.61
CA LEU A 2 3.89 3.43 -2.85
C LEU A 2 2.64 2.93 -2.12
N LEU A 3 2.44 1.60 -2.07
CA LEU A 3 1.31 0.99 -1.36
C LEU A 3 1.40 1.19 0.17
N GLN A 4 2.63 1.17 0.72
CA GLN A 4 2.86 1.40 2.14
C GLN A 4 2.66 2.89 2.48
N ASP A 5 3.16 3.78 1.62
CA ASP A 5 3.09 5.22 1.81
C ASP A 5 1.68 5.79 1.57
N GLY A 6 0.89 5.18 0.68
CA GLY A 6 -0.50 5.57 0.44
C GLY A 6 -1.42 5.41 1.66
N ARG A 7 -1.01 4.61 2.65
CA ARG A 7 -1.74 4.40 3.92
C ARG A 7 -1.09 5.12 5.11
N ARG A 8 -0.01 5.88 4.90
CA ARG A 8 0.83 6.42 5.98
C ARG A 8 0.05 7.23 7.01
N GLU A 9 -0.92 8.02 6.54
CA GLU A 9 -1.73 8.88 7.40
C GLU A 9 -2.77 8.11 8.23
N ALA A 10 -3.22 6.95 7.74
CA ALA A 10 -4.19 6.12 8.45
C ALA A 10 -3.55 5.22 9.53
N ARG A 11 -2.22 5.03 9.50
CA ARG A 11 -1.49 4.17 10.47
C ARG A 11 -1.43 4.73 11.89
N ARG A 12 -1.68 6.03 12.05
CA ARG A 12 -1.65 6.69 13.35
C ARG A 12 -2.97 7.36 13.64
N GLY A 13 -3.49 7.09 14.83
CA GLY A 13 -4.66 7.79 15.34
C GLY A 13 -4.29 9.16 15.90
N PRO A 14 -5.28 9.92 16.37
CA PRO A 14 -5.10 11.30 16.83
C PRO A 14 -4.13 11.44 18.00
N ALA A 15 -3.93 10.39 18.80
CA ALA A 15 -3.01 10.36 19.93
C ALA A 15 -1.63 9.77 19.56
N GLY A 16 -1.36 9.51 18.28
CA GLY A 16 -0.10 8.95 17.79
C GLY A 16 0.03 7.43 17.96
N GLU A 17 -1.03 6.77 18.41
CA GLU A 17 -1.15 5.32 18.55
C GLU A 17 -1.15 4.60 17.20
N LEU A 18 -0.65 3.37 17.18
CA LEU A 18 -0.70 2.54 15.97
C LEU A 18 -2.12 2.01 15.77
N VAL A 19 -2.62 2.16 14.54
CA VAL A 19 -3.94 1.65 14.13
C VAL A 19 -3.75 0.39 13.31
N LEU A 20 -4.38 -0.71 13.74
CA LEU A 20 -4.37 -1.99 13.02
C LEU A 20 -4.99 -1.82 11.64
N LEU A 21 -4.56 -2.63 10.67
CA LEU A 21 -4.95 -2.46 9.27
C LEU A 21 -6.48 -2.48 9.07
N ASP A 22 -7.19 -3.34 9.81
CA ASP A 22 -8.64 -3.48 9.73
C ASP A 22 -9.39 -2.28 10.34
N ASP A 23 -8.76 -1.57 11.26
CA ASP A 23 -9.30 -0.39 11.94
C ASP A 23 -8.91 0.93 11.24
N GLN A 24 -8.08 0.87 10.19
CA GLN A 24 -7.68 2.07 9.44
C GLN A 24 -8.85 2.61 8.62
N ASP A 25 -9.17 3.89 8.80
CA ASP A 25 -10.12 4.59 7.95
C ASP A 25 -9.62 4.63 6.49
N ARG A 26 -10.32 3.90 5.63
CA ARG A 26 -10.01 3.77 4.20
C ARG A 26 -10.28 5.03 3.40
N ALA A 27 -11.11 5.94 3.91
CA ALA A 27 -11.31 7.25 3.29
C ALA A 27 -10.04 8.11 3.35
N ARG A 28 -9.17 7.87 4.34
CA ARG A 28 -7.88 8.56 4.51
C ARG A 28 -6.75 7.95 3.69
N TRP A 29 -7.04 6.90 2.92
CA TRP A 29 -6.04 6.30 2.05
C TRP A 29 -5.85 7.15 0.80
N ASN A 30 -4.59 7.40 0.42
CA ASN A 30 -4.28 8.08 -0.83
C ASN A 30 -4.50 7.10 -2.00
N GLN A 31 -5.71 7.15 -2.57
CA GLN A 31 -6.14 6.29 -3.66
C GLN A 31 -5.27 6.45 -4.91
N ALA A 32 -4.76 7.65 -5.19
CA ALA A 32 -3.88 7.89 -6.34
C ALA A 32 -2.55 7.13 -6.22
N ARG A 33 -1.92 7.17 -5.04
CA ARG A 33 -0.69 6.41 -4.75
C ARG A 33 -0.92 4.90 -4.76
N ILE A 34 -2.09 4.45 -4.28
CA ILE A 34 -2.47 3.04 -4.33
C ILE A 34 -2.63 2.58 -5.77
N ALA A 35 -3.39 3.32 -6.59
CA ALA A 35 -3.59 3.01 -8.00
C ALA A 35 -2.26 3.00 -8.78
N GLU A 36 -1.37 3.96 -8.51
CA GLU A 36 -0.04 3.98 -9.10
C GLU A 36 0.79 2.75 -8.69
N GLY A 37 0.80 2.41 -7.41
CA GLY A 37 1.48 1.23 -6.88
C GLY A 37 0.98 -0.06 -7.52
N THR A 38 -0.35 -0.21 -7.65
CA THR A 38 -0.98 -1.36 -8.32
C THR A 38 -0.57 -1.44 -9.78
N ARG A 39 -0.61 -0.34 -10.54
CA ARG A 39 -0.20 -0.32 -11.95
C ARG A 39 1.27 -0.71 -12.13
N VAL A 40 2.15 -0.27 -11.22
CA VAL A 40 3.57 -0.66 -11.23
C VAL A 40 3.71 -2.16 -10.98
N LEU A 41 2.96 -2.71 -10.03
CA LEU A 41 2.94 -4.14 -9.72
C LEU A 41 2.43 -4.96 -10.91
N GLU A 42 1.31 -4.57 -11.52
CA GLU A 42 0.74 -5.22 -12.70
C GLU A 42 1.73 -5.23 -13.88
N ARG A 43 2.40 -4.10 -14.14
CA ARG A 43 3.44 -4.01 -15.17
C ARG A 43 4.67 -4.87 -14.86
N ALA A 44 4.99 -5.08 -13.59
CA ALA A 44 6.07 -5.97 -13.19
C ALA A 44 5.66 -7.45 -13.36
N LEU A 45 4.42 -7.81 -13.02
CA LEU A 45 3.87 -9.15 -13.17
C LEU A 45 3.69 -9.54 -14.64
N SER A 46 3.25 -8.61 -15.50
CA SER A 46 3.04 -8.86 -16.94
C SER A 46 4.31 -9.24 -17.69
N ARG A 47 5.48 -8.89 -17.14
CA ARG A 47 6.79 -9.26 -17.69
C ARG A 47 7.15 -10.73 -17.47
N ARG A 48 6.35 -11.50 -16.71
CA ARG A 48 6.54 -12.94 -16.37
C ARG A 48 7.96 -13.29 -15.85
N ALA A 49 8.72 -12.29 -15.41
CA ALA A 49 10.03 -12.42 -14.79
C ALA A 49 9.87 -12.24 -13.28
N ALA A 50 9.00 -13.03 -12.68
CA ALA A 50 8.71 -12.97 -11.27
C ALA A 50 9.91 -13.45 -10.46
N GLY A 51 10.71 -12.51 -9.95
CA GLY A 51 11.80 -12.81 -9.02
C GLY A 51 11.27 -13.23 -7.64
N PRO A 52 12.10 -13.90 -6.82
CA PRO A 52 11.67 -14.53 -5.56
C PRO A 52 11.04 -13.60 -4.50
N TYR A 53 11.08 -12.28 -4.68
CA TYR A 53 10.56 -11.29 -3.74
C TYR A 53 9.22 -10.65 -4.16
N GLN A 54 8.58 -11.11 -5.23
CA GLN A 54 7.32 -10.50 -5.70
C GLN A 54 6.10 -10.80 -4.82
N LEU A 55 6.19 -11.78 -3.92
CA LEU A 55 5.10 -12.21 -3.03
C LEU A 55 5.26 -11.76 -1.57
N GLN A 56 6.29 -10.98 -1.22
CA GLN A 56 6.38 -10.40 0.12
C GLN A 56 5.60 -9.08 0.16
N ALA A 57 4.31 -9.21 0.46
CA ALA A 57 3.42 -8.12 0.87
C ALA A 57 3.07 -8.26 2.35
#